data_AF-A0A699WBB1-F1
#
_entry.id   AF-A0A699WBB1-F1
#
_cell.length_a   1.000
_cell.length_b   1.000
_cell.length_c   1.000
_cell.angle_alpha   90.00
_cell.angle_beta   90.00
_cell.angle_gamma   90.00
#
_symmetry.space_group_name_H-M   'P 1'
#
loop_
_entity.id
_entity.type
_entity.pdbx_description
1 polymer ?
#
loop_
_entity_poly.entity_id
_entity_poly.type
_entity_poly.pdbx_seq_one_letter_code
_entity_poly.pdbx_strand_id
1 'polypeptide(L)'
;LIFNSYHWWTHSGSRQTWDYYQVGDDIYKNMGQMDAYKIALTTWANWVDTYIDPKKTQVFFQGVSAVHEKGKAWNNPSVRNCNGQT
;
A
#
# COMPACT_ATOMS: atom_id res chain seq x y z
N LEU A 1 -8.11 -2.78 -16.25
CA LEU A 1 -7.40 -1.84 -15.35
C LEU A 1 -6.62 -2.65 -14.31
N ILE A 2 -5.37 -2.28 -14.02
CA ILE A 2 -4.55 -2.93 -12.99
C ILE A 2 -4.11 -1.84 -12.01
N PHE A 3 -4.43 -2.01 -10.73
CA PHE A 3 -4.07 -1.10 -9.66
C PHE A 3 -3.19 -1.79 -8.63
N ASN A 4 -2.42 -1.02 -7.87
CA ASN A 4 -1.68 -1.49 -6.71
C ASN A 4 -1.53 -0.35 -5.70
N SER A 5 -1.43 -0.69 -4.42
CA SER A 5 -1.11 0.27 -3.36
C SER A 5 -0.64 -0.51 -2.13
N TYR A 6 0.50 -0.16 -1.55
CA TYR A 6 0.94 -0.69 -0.25
C TYR A 6 2.24 -0.05 0.25
N HIS A 7 3.27 0.00 -0.61
CA HIS A 7 4.66 0.19 -0.17
C HIS A 7 4.84 1.42 0.73
N TRP A 8 4.32 2.58 0.31
CA TRP A 8 4.41 3.81 1.09
C TRP A 8 3.58 3.78 2.37
N TRP A 9 2.45 3.07 2.43
CA TRP A 9 1.62 2.99 3.65
C TRP A 9 2.30 2.35 4.87
N THR A 10 3.47 1.73 4.68
CA THR A 10 4.30 1.16 5.76
C THR A 10 5.45 2.07 6.19
N HIS A 11 5.67 3.19 5.49
CA HIS A 11 6.76 4.12 5.78
C HIS A 11 6.45 4.89 7.07
N SER A 12 7.38 4.85 8.02
CA SER A 12 7.31 5.56 9.30
C SER A 12 8.64 6.22 9.63
N GLY A 13 8.64 7.16 10.58
CA GLY A 13 9.83 7.93 10.94
C GLY A 13 10.39 8.70 9.75
N SER A 14 11.70 8.59 9.50
CA SER A 14 12.38 9.31 8.40
C SER A 14 11.95 8.88 7.00
N ARG A 15 11.25 7.76 6.85
CA ARG A 15 10.72 7.31 5.55
C ARG A 15 9.35 7.92 5.23
N GLN A 16 8.63 8.42 6.22
CA GLN A 16 7.32 9.02 6.00
C GLN A 16 7.50 10.39 5.33
N THR A 17 6.89 10.57 4.16
CA THR A 17 7.03 11.79 3.33
C THR A 17 5.77 12.67 3.32
N TRP A 18 4.78 12.35 4.15
CA TRP A 18 3.51 13.09 4.29
C TRP A 18 3.13 13.27 5.76
N ASP A 19 2.40 14.36 6.05
CA ASP A 19 2.00 14.71 7.43
C ASP A 19 0.50 14.58 7.69
N TYR A 20 -0.32 14.50 6.63
CA TYR A 20 -1.77 14.57 6.73
C TYR A 20 -2.45 13.57 5.80
N TYR A 21 -3.63 13.12 6.22
CA TYR A 21 -4.60 12.40 5.41
C TYR A 21 -5.82 13.28 5.19
N GLN A 22 -6.38 13.25 3.99
CA GLN A 22 -7.63 13.92 3.70
C GLN A 22 -8.72 12.88 3.44
N VAL A 23 -9.86 13.03 4.11
CA VAL A 23 -11.05 12.19 3.91
C VAL A 23 -12.24 13.11 3.68
N GLY A 24 -12.68 13.21 2.42
CA GLY A 24 -13.64 14.24 2.03
C GLY A 24 -13.05 15.63 2.24
N ASP A 25 -13.75 16.46 3.02
CA ASP A 25 -13.33 17.83 3.35
C ASP A 25 -12.49 17.91 4.64
N ASP A 26 -12.36 16.80 5.38
CA ASP A 26 -11.66 16.76 6.65
C ASP A 26 -10.18 16.39 6.49
N ILE A 27 -9.31 17.07 7.24
CA ILE A 27 -7.86 16.83 7.26
C ILE A 27 -7.45 16.26 8.62
N TYR A 28 -6.76 15.12 8.60
CA TYR A 28 -6.33 14.36 9.76
C TYR A 28 -4.80 14.29 9.83
N LYS A 29 -4.22 14.80 10.92
CA LYS A 29 -2.77 14.68 11.17
C LYS A 29 -2.38 13.35 11.84
N ASN A 30 -3.25 12.83 12.71
CA ASN A 30 -2.94 11.71 13.60
C ASN A 30 -3.83 10.48 13.32
N MET A 31 -3.97 10.09 12.04
CA MET A 31 -4.69 8.88 11.66
C MET A 31 -3.72 7.69 11.60
N GLY A 32 -4.14 6.52 12.08
CA GLY A 32 -3.36 5.29 11.90
C GLY A 32 -3.15 4.99 10.43
N GLN A 33 -1.91 4.71 10.01
CA GLN A 33 -1.58 4.51 8.59
C GLN A 33 -2.44 3.42 7.93
N MET A 34 -2.71 2.32 8.65
CA MET A 34 -3.56 1.23 8.14
C MET A 34 -5.05 1.55 8.18
N ASP A 35 -5.51 2.42 9.08
CA ASP A 35 -6.89 2.93 9.06
C ASP A 35 -7.09 3.84 7.86
N ALA A 36 -6.14 4.74 7.61
CA ALA A 36 -6.11 5.60 6.42
C ALA A 36 -6.05 4.76 5.13
N TYR A 37 -5.24 3.70 5.11
CA TYR A 37 -5.16 2.78 3.97
C TYR A 37 -6.48 2.08 3.70
N LYS A 38 -7.15 1.61 4.76
CA LYS A 38 -8.48 0.99 4.66
C LYS A 38 -9.50 1.96 4.07
N ILE A 39 -9.53 3.20 4.55
CA ILE A 39 -10.43 4.24 4.02
C ILE A 39 -10.15 4.47 2.53
N ALA A 40 -8.89 4.68 2.15
CA ALA A 40 -8.49 4.92 0.77
C ALA A 40 -8.88 3.75 -0.15
N LEU A 41 -8.68 2.50 0.29
CA LEU A 41 -9.04 1.32 -0.49
C LEU A 41 -10.56 1.16 -0.63
N THR A 42 -11.32 1.45 0.43
CA THR A 42 -12.79 1.47 0.37
C THR A 42 -13.30 2.55 -0.59
N THR A 43 -12.72 3.76 -0.57
CA THR A 43 -13.06 4.83 -1.51
C THR A 43 -12.79 4.42 -2.96
N TRP A 44 -11.63 3.82 -3.22
CA TRP A 44 -11.31 3.29 -4.56
C TRP A 44 -12.26 2.18 -5.00
N ALA A 45 -12.59 1.23 -4.13
CA ALA A 45 -13.50 0.13 -4.44
C ALA A 45 -14.90 0.64 -4.79
N ASN A 46 -15.43 1.59 -4.02
CA ASN A 46 -16.72 2.23 -4.31
C ASN A 46 -16.72 2.94 -5.67
N TRP A 47 -15.60 3.58 -6.04
CA TRP A 47 -15.46 4.19 -7.36
C TRP A 47 -15.48 3.14 -8.47
N VAL A 48 -14.80 2.01 -8.30
CA VAL A 48 -14.84 0.90 -9.26
C VAL A 48 -16.27 0.41 -9.44
N ASP A 49 -16.96 0.11 -8.34
CA ASP A 49 -18.34 -0.41 -8.37
C ASP A 49 -19.33 0.57 -9.01
N THR A 50 -19.09 1.88 -8.85
CA THR A 50 -19.98 2.92 -9.38
C THR A 50 -19.75 3.20 -10.87
N TYR A 51 -18.50 3.20 -11.32
CA TYR A 51 -18.13 3.78 -12.62
C TYR A 51 -17.60 2.78 -13.65
N ILE A 52 -17.27 1.55 -13.25
CA ILE A 52 -16.71 0.55 -14.17
C ILE A 52 -17.78 -0.46 -14.57
N ASP A 53 -18.02 -0.60 -15.88
CA ASP A 53 -18.86 -1.67 -16.44
C ASP A 53 -18.06 -2.97 -16.51
N PRO A 54 -18.37 -3.99 -15.67
CA PRO A 54 -17.61 -5.24 -15.63
C PRO A 54 -17.78 -6.09 -16.90
N LYS A 55 -18.80 -5.83 -17.73
CA LYS A 55 -18.97 -6.51 -19.02
C LYS A 55 -17.97 -6.00 -20.06
N LYS A 56 -17.43 -4.80 -19.88
CA LYS A 56 -16.50 -4.14 -20.82
C LYS A 56 -15.08 -4.09 -20.29
N THR A 57 -14.90 -3.99 -18.98
CA THR A 57 -13.60 -3.77 -18.36
C THR A 57 -13.36 -4.75 -17.22
N GLN A 58 -12.26 -5.50 -17.30
CA GLN A 58 -11.76 -6.28 -16.19
C GLN A 58 -10.88 -5.41 -15.28
N VAL A 59 -11.04 -5.56 -13.97
CA VAL A 59 -10.26 -4.84 -12.95
C VAL A 59 -9.47 -5.84 -12.13
N PHE A 60 -8.18 -5.56 -11.95
CA PHE A 60 -7.29 -6.33 -11.09
C PHE A 60 -6.67 -5.41 -10.04
N PHE A 61 -6.49 -5.93 -8.84
CA PHE A 61 -5.69 -5.29 -7.81
C PHE A 61 -4.49 -6.19 -7.50
N GLN A 62 -3.29 -5.72 -7.82
CA GLN A 62 -2.07 -6.41 -7.46
C GLN A 62 -1.90 -6.34 -5.93
N GLY A 63 -1.72 -7.51 -5.32
CA GLY A 63 -1.45 -7.62 -3.89
C GLY A 63 -0.14 -6.94 -3.47
N VAL A 64 0.16 -7.07 -2.18
CA VAL A 64 1.34 -6.47 -1.56
C VAL A 64 2.63 -6.98 -2.21
N SER A 65 3.46 -6.05 -2.70
CA SER A 65 4.82 -6.37 -3.12
C SER A 65 5.72 -6.51 -1.89
N ALA A 66 6.39 -7.67 -1.77
CA ALA A 66 7.27 -7.96 -0.65
C ALA A 66 8.54 -7.11 -0.66
N VAL A 67 9.01 -6.72 0.53
CA VAL A 67 10.29 -6.05 0.74
C VAL A 67 11.26 -6.99 1.46
N HIS A 68 12.47 -7.15 0.93
CA HIS A 68 13.47 -8.09 1.42
C HIS A 68 14.59 -7.38 2.19
N GLU A 69 14.24 -6.77 3.32
CA GLU A 69 15.17 -5.94 4.10
C GLU A 69 16.07 -6.70 5.08
N LYS A 70 15.79 -7.98 5.38
CA LYS A 70 16.55 -8.73 6.41
C LYS A 70 16.64 -10.20 6.05
N GLY A 71 17.86 -10.71 5.91
CA GLY A 71 18.07 -12.13 5.56
C GLY A 71 17.58 -13.13 6.59
N LYS A 72 17.35 -12.68 7.83
CA LYS A 72 16.64 -13.45 8.87
C LYS A 72 15.29 -13.99 8.38
N ALA A 73 14.59 -13.28 7.48
CA ALA A 73 13.30 -13.73 6.95
C ALA A 73 13.40 -14.99 6.07
N TRP A 74 14.60 -15.34 5.59
CA TRP A 74 14.87 -16.54 4.79
C TRP A 74 16.05 -17.37 5.33
N ASN A 75 16.21 -17.41 6.65
CA ASN A 75 17.23 -18.22 7.35
C ASN A 75 18.69 -17.90 6.98
N ASN A 76 18.97 -16.70 6.46
CA ASN A 76 20.33 -16.22 6.24
C ASN A 76 20.61 -14.94 7.05
N PRO A 77 20.79 -15.03 8.37
CA PRO A 77 20.81 -13.86 9.25
C PRO A 77 22.04 -12.95 9.06
N SER A 78 23.09 -13.40 8.37
CA SER A 78 24.30 -12.62 8.12
C SER A 78 24.15 -11.59 6.99
N VAL A 79 23.16 -11.75 6.10
CA VAL A 79 22.95 -10.81 4.98
C VAL A 79 21.98 -9.70 5.34
N ARG A 80 22.30 -8.49 4.88
CA ARG A 80 21.58 -7.26 5.23
C ARG A 80 20.34 -6.99 4.39
N ASN A 81 20.18 -7.63 3.24
CA ASN A 81 19.05 -7.49 2.31
C ASN A 81 19.15 -8.59 1.24
N CYS A 82 18.36 -8.52 0.18
CA CYS A 82 18.38 -9.48 -0.92
C CYS A 82 19.55 -9.33 -1.91
N ASN A 83 20.52 -8.44 -1.68
CA ASN A 83 21.67 -8.31 -2.59
C ASN A 83 22.49 -9.60 -2.58
N GLY A 84 22.80 -10.12 -3.77
CA GLY A 84 23.58 -11.35 -3.93
C GLY A 84 22.83 -12.65 -3.60
N GLN A 85 21.50 -12.62 -3.45
CA GLN A 85 20.69 -13.83 -3.37
C GLN A 85 20.32 -14.34 -4.77
N THR A 86 20.22 -15.66 -4.95
CA THR A 86 19.89 -16.33 -6.22
C THR A 86 18.84 -17.40 -6.01
#